data_AF-A0A936I282-F1
#
_entry.id   AF-A0A936I282-F1
#
_cell.length_a   1.000
_cell.length_b   1.000
_cell.length_c   1.000
_cell.angle_alpha   90.00
_cell.angle_beta   90.00
_cell.angle_gamma   90.00
#
_symmetry.space_group_name_H-M   'P 1'
#
loop_
_entity.id
_entity.type
_entity.pdbx_description
1 polymer ?
#
loop_
_entity_poly.entity_id
_entity_poly.type
_entity_poly.pdbx_seq_one_letter_code
_entity_poly.pdbx_strand_id
1 'polypeptide(L)'
;MSGPVFEVDGRPAPAPRAPPRDALREVYEELLAIERERLAVAVRIERERGFVFPETTVIVRDVRFLAEKVYGPAPSTDRDGSGEAGAALAPPSEGEGDGDDGELDDLLAELGADGGAELGAP
;
A
#
# COMPACT_ATOMS: atom_id res chain seq x y z
N MET A 1 -4.25 -24.72 -35.70
CA MET A 1 -5.64 -25.18 -35.51
C MET A 1 -6.38 -24.07 -34.81
N SER A 2 -7.34 -23.45 -35.49
CA SER A 2 -8.15 -22.36 -34.95
C SER A 2 -9.23 -22.96 -34.06
N GLY A 3 -9.24 -22.64 -32.77
CA GLY A 3 -10.31 -23.04 -31.85
C GLY A 3 -11.62 -22.30 -32.17
N PRO A 4 -12.78 -22.83 -31.75
CA PRO A 4 -14.07 -22.21 -32.03
C PRO A 4 -14.18 -20.86 -31.30
N VAL A 5 -14.49 -19.82 -32.07
CA VAL A 5 -14.85 -18.49 -31.58
C VAL A 5 -16.34 -18.54 -31.24
N PHE A 6 -16.67 -18.47 -29.95
CA PHE A 6 -18.06 -18.43 -29.50
C PHE A 6 -18.55 -16.98 -29.52
N GLU A 7 -19.23 -16.58 -30.58
CA GLU A 7 -19.90 -15.28 -30.71
C GLU A 7 -21.31 -15.35 -30.13
N VAL A 8 -21.66 -14.39 -29.27
CA VAL A 8 -23.06 -14.05 -28.94
C VAL A 8 -23.29 -12.63 -29.46
N ASP A 9 -24.15 -12.50 -30.47
CA ASP A 9 -24.64 -11.23 -31.02
C ASP A 9 -23.56 -10.20 -31.45
N GLY A 10 -22.43 -10.67 -31.98
CA GLY A 10 -21.35 -9.79 -32.49
C GLY A 10 -20.61 -8.99 -31.41
N ARG A 11 -20.80 -9.35 -30.13
CA ARG A 11 -19.98 -8.84 -29.02
C ARG A 11 -19.01 -9.92 -28.58
N PRO A 12 -17.77 -9.57 -28.20
CA PRO A 12 -16.88 -10.52 -27.54
C PRO A 12 -17.61 -11.10 -26.33
N ALA A 13 -17.64 -12.43 -26.25
CA ALA A 13 -18.21 -13.12 -25.10
C ALA A 13 -17.60 -12.56 -23.81
N PRO A 14 -18.40 -12.37 -22.75
CA PRO A 14 -17.85 -11.90 -21.48
C PRO A 14 -16.69 -12.81 -21.09
N ALA A 15 -15.57 -12.19 -20.69
CA ALA A 15 -14.40 -12.94 -20.26
C ALA A 15 -14.82 -13.97 -19.19
N PRO A 16 -14.18 -15.15 -19.17
CA PRO A 16 -14.46 -16.15 -18.15
C PRO A 16 -14.45 -15.51 -16.75
N ARG A 17 -15.37 -15.96 -15.90
CA ARG A 17 -15.57 -15.46 -14.54
C ARG A 17 -14.21 -15.34 -13.84
N ALA A 18 -13.93 -14.17 -13.25
CA ALA A 18 -12.67 -13.91 -12.58
C ALA A 18 -12.34 -15.04 -11.58
N PRO A 19 -11.06 -15.43 -11.45
CA PRO A 19 -10.66 -16.46 -10.49
C PRO A 19 -11.15 -16.10 -9.09
N PRO A 20 -11.48 -17.09 -8.24
CA PRO A 20 -11.74 -16.85 -6.83
C PRO A 20 -10.56 -16.11 -6.19
N ARG A 21 -10.84 -15.12 -5.32
CA ARG A 21 -9.77 -14.36 -4.62
C ARG A 21 -8.75 -15.28 -3.95
N ASP A 22 -9.23 -16.36 -3.33
CA ASP A 22 -8.39 -17.31 -2.61
C ASP A 22 -7.41 -18.03 -3.54
N ALA A 23 -7.78 -18.23 -4.81
CA ALA A 23 -6.90 -18.81 -5.82
C ALA A 23 -5.80 -17.85 -6.31
N LEU A 24 -5.85 -16.58 -5.90
CA LEU A 24 -4.87 -15.54 -6.24
C LEU A 24 -4.11 -15.02 -5.02
N ARG A 25 -4.34 -15.58 -3.83
CA ARG A 25 -3.75 -15.08 -2.58
C ARG A 25 -2.23 -15.12 -2.61
N GLU A 26 -1.64 -16.24 -3.03
CA GLU A 26 -0.19 -16.40 -3.20
C GLU A 26 0.38 -15.36 -4.17
N VAL A 27 -0.32 -15.09 -5.28
CA VAL A 27 0.08 -14.06 -6.26
C VAL A 27 0.04 -12.67 -5.64
N TYR A 28 -0.99 -12.35 -4.84
CA TYR A 28 -1.06 -11.06 -4.16
C TYR A 28 0.03 -10.90 -3.09
N GLU A 29 0.40 -11.97 -2.40
CA GLU A 29 1.53 -11.98 -1.45
C GLU A 29 2.86 -11.71 -2.17
N GLU A 30 3.11 -12.36 -3.31
CA GLU A 30 4.30 -12.12 -4.13
C GLU A 30 4.36 -10.68 -4.66
N LEU A 31 3.24 -10.18 -5.21
CA LEU A 31 3.17 -8.81 -5.71
C LEU A 31 3.37 -7.79 -4.58
N LEU A 32 2.80 -8.04 -3.40
CA LEU A 32 2.97 -7.17 -2.24
C LEU A 32 4.44 -7.10 -1.81
N ALA A 33 5.15 -8.23 -1.81
CA ALA A 33 6.57 -8.26 -1.49
C ALA A 33 7.40 -7.43 -2.49
N ILE A 34 7.12 -7.57 -3.79
CA ILE A 34 7.78 -6.79 -4.84
C ILE A 34 7.55 -5.29 -4.65
N GLU A 35 6.31 -4.86 -4.43
CA GLU A 35 6.00 -3.44 -4.27
C GLU A 35 6.58 -2.84 -2.98
N ARG A 36 6.68 -3.62 -1.91
CA ARG A 36 7.37 -3.22 -0.67
C ARG A 36 8.87 -2.99 -0.92
N GLU A 37 9.52 -3.89 -1.65
CA GLU A 37 10.94 -3.71 -2.01
C GLU A 37 11.14 -2.48 -2.90
N ARG A 38 10.28 -2.29 -3.91
CA ARG A 38 10.30 -1.10 -4.76
C ARG A 38 10.15 0.18 -3.95
N LEU A 39 9.23 0.21 -2.99
CA LEU A 39 9.02 1.37 -2.11
C LEU A 39 10.27 1.66 -1.27
N ALA A 40 10.86 0.63 -0.66
CA ALA A 40 12.07 0.79 0.15
C ALA A 40 13.24 1.37 -0.67
N VAL A 41 13.42 0.90 -1.90
CA VAL A 41 14.44 1.43 -2.82
C VAL A 41 14.14 2.88 -3.21
N ALA A 42 12.89 3.19 -3.56
CA ALA A 42 12.48 4.55 -3.91
C ALA A 42 12.75 5.53 -2.77
N VAL A 43 12.27 5.22 -1.55
CA VAL A 43 12.47 6.04 -0.35
C VAL A 43 13.96 6.25 -0.06
N ARG A 44 14.78 5.20 -0.19
CA ARG A 44 16.23 5.33 -0.02
C ARG A 44 16.84 6.33 -1.01
N ILE A 45 16.51 6.22 -2.30
CA ILE A 45 17.04 7.13 -3.33
C ILE A 45 16.54 8.56 -3.11
N GLU A 46 15.27 8.74 -2.72
CA GLU A 46 14.70 10.05 -2.42
C GLU A 46 15.41 10.73 -1.24
N ARG A 47 15.69 9.97 -0.17
CA ARG A 47 16.49 10.43 0.97
C ARG A 47 17.90 10.82 0.54
N GLU A 48 18.56 9.98 -0.27
CA GLU A 48 19.91 10.26 -0.79
C GLU A 48 19.95 11.52 -1.68
N ARG A 49 18.87 11.83 -2.39
CA ARG A 49 18.81 12.93 -3.37
C ARG A 49 18.11 14.19 -2.89
N GLY A 50 17.40 14.13 -1.76
CA GLY A 50 16.65 15.26 -1.20
C GLY A 50 15.45 15.70 -2.05
N PHE A 51 14.83 14.79 -2.79
CA PHE A 51 13.65 15.07 -3.62
C PHE A 51 12.73 13.85 -3.69
N VAL A 52 11.41 14.07 -3.76
CA VAL A 52 10.37 13.04 -3.82
C VAL A 52 9.93 12.81 -5.26
N PHE A 53 10.00 11.57 -5.73
CA PHE A 53 9.52 11.18 -7.05
C PHE A 53 8.00 11.01 -7.06
N PRO A 54 7.31 11.50 -8.10
CA PRO A 54 5.87 11.28 -8.23
C PRO A 54 5.49 9.79 -8.32
N GLU A 55 6.39 8.94 -8.84
CA GLU A 55 6.19 7.48 -8.94
C GLU A 55 6.01 6.82 -7.57
N THR A 56 6.66 7.33 -6.52
CA THR A 56 6.57 6.77 -5.17
C THR A 56 5.13 6.79 -4.64
N THR A 57 4.34 7.77 -5.06
CA THR A 57 2.90 7.84 -4.70
C THR A 57 2.09 6.70 -5.33
N VAL A 58 2.46 6.24 -6.53
CA VAL A 58 1.83 5.10 -7.21
C VAL A 58 2.18 3.81 -6.47
N ILE A 59 3.47 3.63 -6.13
CA ILE A 59 3.95 2.46 -5.39
C ILE A 59 3.23 2.35 -4.03
N VAL A 60 3.10 3.46 -3.28
CA VAL A 60 2.36 3.47 -1.99
C VAL A 60 0.91 3.03 -2.17
N ARG A 61 0.25 3.50 -3.24
CA ARG A 61 -1.13 3.09 -3.54
C ARG A 61 -1.22 1.60 -3.83
N ASP A 62 -0.29 1.07 -4.60
CA ASP A 62 -0.25 -0.35 -4.97
C ASP A 62 0.02 -1.23 -3.75
N VAL A 63 0.96 -0.85 -2.87
CA VAL A 63 1.20 -1.53 -1.58
C VAL A 63 -0.08 -1.56 -0.75
N ARG A 64 -0.78 -0.43 -0.59
CA ARG A 64 -2.04 -0.37 0.18
C ARG A 64 -3.13 -1.27 -0.42
N PHE A 65 -3.28 -1.22 -1.75
CA PHE A 65 -4.26 -2.05 -2.45
C PHE A 65 -3.96 -3.55 -2.28
N LEU A 66 -2.70 -3.95 -2.45
CA LEU A 66 -2.27 -5.35 -2.33
C LEU A 66 -2.38 -5.83 -0.87
N ALA A 67 -1.98 -5.02 0.11
CA ALA A 67 -2.14 -5.33 1.52
C ALA A 67 -3.61 -5.60 1.89
N GLU A 68 -4.55 -4.82 1.35
CA GLU A 68 -5.98 -5.06 1.54
C GLU A 68 -6.44 -6.41 0.95
N LYS A 69 -5.84 -6.86 -0.16
CA LYS A 69 -6.16 -8.17 -0.75
C LYS A 69 -5.57 -9.34 0.02
N VAL A 70 -4.41 -9.15 0.67
CA VAL A 70 -3.73 -10.20 1.44
C VAL A 70 -4.27 -10.30 2.87
N TYR A 71 -4.41 -9.17 3.56
CA TYR A 71 -4.72 -9.09 4.99
C TYR A 71 -6.17 -8.67 5.29
N GLY A 72 -6.91 -8.21 4.28
CA GLY A 72 -8.22 -7.61 4.46
C GLY A 72 -8.14 -6.09 4.73
N PRO A 73 -9.29 -5.42 4.89
CA PRO A 73 -9.32 -3.98 5.15
C PRO A 73 -8.61 -3.68 6.47
N ALA A 74 -7.74 -2.66 6.47
CA ALA A 74 -7.21 -2.11 7.71
C ALA A 74 -8.40 -1.60 8.57
N PRO A 75 -8.34 -1.71 9.90
CA PRO A 75 -9.31 -1.04 10.74
C PRO A 75 -9.25 0.45 10.41
N SER A 76 -10.39 1.04 10.05
CA SER A 76 -10.45 2.48 9.85
C SER A 76 -10.08 3.13 11.18
N THR A 77 -8.93 3.80 11.22
CA THR A 77 -8.68 4.85 12.19
C THR A 77 -9.53 6.04 11.79
N ASP A 78 -10.86 5.87 11.88
CA ASP A 78 -11.77 6.98 12.00
C ASP A 78 -11.44 7.64 13.35
N ARG A 79 -10.44 8.53 13.35
CA ARG A 79 -10.33 9.55 14.40
C ARG A 79 -11.61 10.35 14.27
N ASP A 80 -12.57 10.03 15.13
CA ASP A 80 -13.79 10.77 15.39
C ASP A 80 -13.48 12.27 15.48
N GLY A 81 -13.71 12.95 14.37
CA GLY A 81 -13.50 14.37 14.21
C GLY A 81 -14.66 14.95 13.43
N SER A 82 -15.89 14.87 13.98
CA SER A 82 -16.92 15.92 13.91
C SER A 82 -18.31 15.40 14.28
N GLY A 83 -18.89 16.00 15.34
CA GLY A 83 -20.26 15.73 15.78
C GLY A 83 -20.73 16.66 16.91
N GLU A 84 -20.91 17.95 16.57
CA GLU A 84 -21.82 18.99 17.13
C GLU A 84 -21.93 19.27 18.66
N ALA A 85 -21.63 20.53 19.05
CA ALA A 85 -22.59 21.53 19.61
C ALA A 85 -21.84 22.67 20.35
N GLY A 86 -22.20 23.92 20.05
CA GLY A 86 -21.40 25.11 20.38
C GLY A 86 -21.34 25.57 21.84
N ALA A 87 -20.24 26.26 22.16
CA ALA A 87 -20.18 27.32 23.17
C ALA A 87 -18.95 28.24 22.93
N ALA A 88 -19.25 29.53 22.77
CA ALA A 88 -18.48 30.74 23.08
C ALA A 88 -16.92 30.76 23.16
N LEU A 89 -16.36 31.75 22.45
CA LEU A 89 -15.16 32.58 22.72
C LEU A 89 -13.88 31.94 23.32
N ALA A 90 -12.83 31.83 22.49
CA ALA A 90 -11.52 32.51 22.62
C ALA A 90 -10.54 31.94 21.57
N PRO A 91 -9.60 32.73 21.01
CA PRO A 91 -8.54 32.17 20.17
C PRO A 91 -7.32 31.76 21.03
N PRO A 92 -6.84 30.50 20.94
CA PRO A 92 -5.45 30.16 21.27
C PRO A 92 -4.66 30.11 19.95
N SER A 93 -3.75 31.07 19.74
CA SER A 93 -2.32 30.97 19.98
C SER A 93 -1.61 30.08 18.95
N GLU A 94 -0.77 30.73 18.14
CA GLU A 94 0.25 30.09 17.30
C GLU A 94 1.12 29.16 18.15
N GLY A 95 1.36 27.93 17.67
CA GLY A 95 2.14 26.95 18.41
C GLY A 95 2.32 25.65 17.63
N GLU A 96 3.48 25.57 16.98
CA GLU A 96 4.36 24.41 16.82
C GLU A 96 3.79 23.14 16.15
N GLY A 97 4.36 22.87 14.97
CA GLY A 97 4.21 21.60 14.29
C GLY A 97 4.92 20.49 15.04
N ASP A 98 4.27 19.34 15.08
CA ASP A 98 4.92 18.07 15.32
C ASP A 98 4.53 17.21 14.10
N GLY A 99 5.45 17.19 13.14
CA GLY A 99 5.33 16.31 11.98
C GLY A 99 5.61 14.91 12.47
N ASP A 100 4.55 14.18 12.77
CA ASP A 100 4.57 12.76 13.13
C ASP A 100 5.18 11.94 11.98
N ASP A 101 6.50 11.80 12.04
CA ASP A 101 7.37 11.05 11.14
C ASP A 101 7.53 9.58 11.57
N GLY A 102 6.91 9.18 12.69
CA GLY A 102 6.97 7.85 13.27
C GLY A 102 6.22 6.76 12.48
N GLU A 103 5.22 7.13 11.66
CA GLU A 103 4.40 6.16 10.92
C GLU A 103 5.21 5.40 9.85
N LEU A 104 6.29 6.01 9.33
CA LEU A 104 7.18 5.38 8.36
C LEU A 104 8.23 4.48 9.01
N ASP A 105 8.66 4.81 10.22
CA ASP A 105 9.65 4.04 10.96
C ASP A 105 9.06 2.74 11.49
N ASP A 106 7.79 2.75 11.92
CA ASP A 106 7.07 1.54 12.33
C ASP A 106 6.89 0.54 11.15
N LEU A 107 6.59 1.05 9.95
CA LEU A 107 6.50 0.23 8.73
C LEU A 107 7.86 -0.38 8.31
N LEU A 108 8.96 0.34 8.55
CA LEU A 108 10.31 -0.15 8.26
C LEU A 108 10.81 -1.14 9.31
N ALA A 109 10.42 -0.98 10.58
CA ALA A 109 10.74 -1.90 11.66
C ALA A 109 10.09 -3.28 11.44
N GLU A 110 8.86 -3.32 10.92
CA GLU A 110 8.16 -4.57 10.58
C GLU A 110 8.86 -5.35 9.43
N LEU A 111 9.53 -4.64 8.51
CA LEU A 111 10.27 -5.23 7.40
C LEU A 111 11.67 -5.77 7.78
N GLY A 112 12.20 -5.38 8.94
CA GLY A 112 13.56 -5.73 9.37
C GLY A 112 13.68 -7.03 10.19
N ALA A 113 12.57 -7.69 10.54
CA ALA A 113 12.56 -8.74 11.54
C ALA A 113 13.02 -10.14 11.05
N ASP A 114 12.95 -10.44 9.74
CA ASP A 114 13.10 -11.82 9.25
C ASP A 114 14.27 -12.09 8.28
N GLY A 115 15.16 -11.11 8.05
CA GLY A 115 16.22 -11.21 7.03
C GLY A 115 17.62 -11.60 7.52
N GLY A 116 17.80 -11.93 8.80
CA GLY A 116 19.10 -12.28 9.38
C GLY A 116 19.49 -13.73 9.13
N ALA A 117 19.96 -14.07 7.92
CA ALA A 117 20.67 -15.32 7.68
C ALA A 117 22.11 -15.03 7.24
N GLU A 118 23.01 -15.39 8.15
CA GLU A 118 24.46 -15.41 7.98
C GLU A 118 24.89 -15.95 6.62
N LEU A 119 25.84 -15.28 5.96
CA LEU A 119 26.88 -15.98 5.23
C LEU A 119 28.22 -15.32 5.53
N GLY A 120 29.02 -16.10 6.25
CA GLY A 120 30.28 -15.69 6.85
C GLY A 120 31.38 -15.40 5.84
N ALA A 121 32.23 -14.47 6.25
CA ALA A 121 33.65 -14.46 5.93
C ALA A 121 34.32 -15.69 6.62
N PRO A 122 35.48 -16.19 6.16
CA PRO A 122 36.68 -15.38 5.94
C PRO A 122 37.03 -15.08 4.47
#